data_AF-A0AAV6KSD3-F1
#
_entry.id   AF-A0AAV6KSD3-F1
#
_cell.length_a   1.000
_cell.length_b   1.000
_cell.length_c   1.000
_cell.angle_alpha   90.00
_cell.angle_beta   90.00
_cell.angle_gamma   90.00
#
_symmetry.space_group_name_H-M   'P 1'
#
loop_
_entity.id
_entity.type
_entity.pdbx_description
1 polymer ?
#
loop_
_entity_poly.entity_id
_entity_poly.type
_entity_poly.pdbx_seq_one_letter_code
_entity_poly.pdbx_strand_id
1 'polypeptide(L)'
;MGAITYDREVSSSIPPSKMFKAFVLDADTLIPKILPQAIKSVETLEGDGGSAYKSVKQRVDAIDKENFTYSYSVIEGDALMGIFDSISYHIKIVASANGGSVCKNRSIYQTKGDAQVTEEEIKSGKENASAMFKAIEAYLLANPDA
;
A
#
# COMPACT_ATOMS: atom_id res chain seq x y z
N MET A 1 -7.78 8.04 -22.73
CA MET A 1 -7.13 7.84 -21.42
C MET A 1 -8.21 7.99 -20.35
N GLY A 2 -8.62 6.85 -19.78
CA GLY A 2 -9.55 6.82 -18.65
C GLY A 2 -8.79 6.76 -17.33
N ALA A 3 -9.36 7.36 -16.29
CA ALA A 3 -8.86 7.23 -14.93
C ALA A 3 -9.96 6.63 -14.06
N ILE A 4 -9.66 5.55 -13.36
CA ILE A 4 -10.59 4.92 -12.41
C ILE A 4 -10.11 5.25 -11.00
N THR A 5 -10.96 5.89 -10.20
CA THR A 5 -10.61 6.29 -8.83
C THR A 5 -11.44 5.48 -7.83
N TYR A 6 -10.78 5.03 -6.77
CA TYR A 6 -11.43 4.37 -5.64
C TYR A 6 -10.92 4.92 -4.33
N ASP A 7 -11.83 5.25 -3.43
CA ASP A 7 -11.55 5.61 -2.06
C ASP A 7 -11.90 4.44 -1.13
N ARG A 8 -11.04 4.18 -0.15
CA ARG A 8 -11.27 3.20 0.91
C ARG A 8 -10.79 3.73 2.25
N GLU A 9 -11.52 3.37 3.30
CA GLU A 9 -11.12 3.64 4.68
C GLU A 9 -10.96 2.33 5.44
N VAL A 10 -9.92 2.24 6.27
CA VAL A 10 -9.65 1.10 7.15
C VAL A 10 -9.36 1.63 8.55
N SER A 11 -10.19 1.22 9.51
CA SER A 11 -9.98 1.55 10.93
C SER A 11 -8.96 0.61 11.56
N SER A 12 -8.16 1.18 12.45
CA SER A 12 -7.20 0.48 13.29
C SER A 12 -7.29 0.96 14.74
N SER A 13 -6.98 0.07 15.67
CA SER A 13 -6.80 0.40 17.08
C SER A 13 -5.46 1.09 17.38
N ILE A 14 -4.53 1.13 16.42
CA ILE A 14 -3.21 1.73 16.58
C ILE A 14 -3.27 3.24 16.34
N PRO A 15 -2.61 4.08 17.17
CA PRO A 15 -2.53 5.52 16.96
C PRO A 15 -1.89 5.91 15.62
N PRO A 16 -2.26 7.06 15.03
CA PRO A 16 -1.79 7.47 13.70
C PRO A 16 -0.27 7.50 13.55
N SER A 17 0.44 8.06 14.54
CA SER A 17 1.90 8.19 14.51
C SER A 17 2.59 6.84 14.46
N LYS A 18 2.16 5.88 15.28
CA LYS A 18 2.72 4.53 15.34
C LYS A 18 2.40 3.75 14.06
N MET A 19 1.17 3.85 13.57
CA MET A 19 0.77 3.22 12.31
C MET A 19 1.54 3.81 11.12
N PHE A 20 1.67 5.13 11.03
CA PHE A 20 2.40 5.79 9.94
C PHE A 20 3.88 5.43 9.93
N LYS A 21 4.52 5.42 11.11
CA LYS A 21 5.90 4.97 11.24
C LYS A 21 6.07 3.55 10.72
N ALA A 22 5.26 2.60 11.19
CA ALA A 22 5.40 1.20 10.81
C ALA A 22 5.02 0.91 9.33
N PHE A 23 3.93 1.52 8.84
CA PHE A 23 3.37 1.24 7.52
C PHE A 23 4.07 2.02 6.39
N VAL A 24 4.65 3.18 6.68
CA VAL A 24 5.27 4.06 5.68
C VAL A 24 6.77 4.19 5.88
N LEU A 25 7.24 4.51 7.09
CA LEU A 25 8.65 4.86 7.31
C LEU A 25 9.55 3.64 7.49
N ASP A 26 9.05 2.60 8.17
CA ASP A 26 9.79 1.38 8.50
C ASP A 26 9.35 0.19 7.64
N ALA A 27 8.49 0.43 6.64
CA ALA A 27 7.83 -0.58 5.83
C ALA A 27 8.83 -1.57 5.20
N ASP A 28 9.93 -1.04 4.68
CA ASP A 28 11.01 -1.76 4.00
C ASP A 28 11.68 -2.81 4.92
N THR A 29 11.66 -2.55 6.23
CA THR A 29 12.29 -3.41 7.24
C THR A 29 11.28 -4.30 7.96
N LEU A 30 10.04 -3.82 8.13
CA LEU A 30 8.99 -4.52 8.87
C LEU A 30 8.24 -5.50 7.98
N ILE A 31 7.89 -5.12 6.75
CA ILE A 31 7.07 -5.96 5.88
C ILE A 31 7.75 -7.29 5.57
N PRO A 32 9.05 -7.36 5.20
CA PRO A 32 9.73 -8.64 4.99
C PRO A 32 9.77 -9.53 6.25
N LYS A 33 9.78 -8.93 7.44
CA LYS A 33 9.75 -9.68 8.71
C LYS A 33 8.36 -10.22 9.04
N ILE A 34 7.32 -9.43 8.78
CA ILE A 34 5.93 -9.77 9.11
C ILE A 34 5.32 -10.71 8.07
N LEU A 35 5.66 -10.51 6.79
CA LEU A 35 5.14 -11.25 5.65
C LEU A 35 6.28 -11.80 4.77
N PRO A 36 7.17 -12.66 5.31
CA PRO A 36 8.30 -13.22 4.56
C PRO A 36 7.86 -14.03 3.33
N GLN A 37 6.66 -14.60 3.37
CA GLN A 37 6.05 -15.33 2.26
C GLN A 37 5.46 -14.41 1.17
N ALA A 38 5.16 -13.15 1.48
CA ALA A 38 4.57 -12.22 0.52
C ALA A 38 5.62 -11.33 -0.15
N ILE A 39 6.67 -10.96 0.59
CA ILE A 39 7.78 -10.13 0.11
C ILE A 39 9.09 -10.75 0.60
N LYS A 40 9.83 -11.35 -0.34
CA LYS A 40 11.06 -12.11 -0.05
C LYS A 40 12.27 -11.19 0.19
N SER A 41 12.31 -10.03 -0.47
CA SER A 41 13.22 -8.91 -0.22
C SER A 41 12.57 -7.58 -0.66
N VAL A 42 12.83 -6.49 0.06
CA VAL A 42 12.65 -5.13 -0.46
C VAL A 42 14.04 -4.69 -0.93
N GLU A 43 14.37 -5.06 -2.16
CA GLU A 43 15.57 -4.60 -2.85
C GLU A 43 15.16 -3.63 -3.95
N THR A 44 15.93 -2.56 -4.10
CA THR A 44 15.87 -1.76 -5.33
C THR A 44 16.50 -2.58 -6.47
N LEU A 45 15.68 -3.48 -7.07
CA LEU A 45 15.86 -4.38 -8.24
C LEU A 45 17.02 -5.40 -8.11
N GLU A 46 16.90 -6.74 -8.29
CA GLU A 46 16.02 -7.64 -9.06
C GLU A 46 15.91 -9.04 -8.37
N GLY A 47 14.91 -9.87 -8.68
CA GLY A 47 14.92 -11.29 -8.24
C GLY A 47 13.66 -12.12 -8.56
N ASP A 48 13.88 -13.41 -8.86
CA ASP A 48 12.86 -14.41 -9.22
C ASP A 48 12.36 -15.16 -7.97
N GLY A 49 11.08 -14.99 -7.59
CA GLY A 49 10.44 -15.85 -6.59
C GLY A 49 9.23 -15.31 -5.82
N GLY A 50 8.06 -15.87 -6.12
CA GLY A 50 7.04 -16.20 -5.11
C GLY A 50 6.02 -15.15 -4.67
N SER A 51 5.93 -14.00 -5.32
CA SER A 51 4.87 -13.00 -5.12
C SER A 51 3.89 -12.99 -6.31
N ALA A 52 2.64 -12.55 -6.11
CA ALA A 52 1.66 -12.38 -7.19
C ALA A 52 2.12 -11.41 -8.30
N TYR A 53 3.16 -10.61 -8.03
CA TYR A 53 3.83 -9.73 -8.97
C TYR A 53 5.34 -9.94 -8.85
N LYS A 54 6.06 -10.24 -9.94
CA LYS A 54 7.49 -10.59 -9.88
C LYS A 54 8.37 -9.39 -9.57
N SER A 55 7.93 -8.20 -9.98
CA SER A 55 8.60 -6.94 -9.66
C SER A 55 7.60 -5.78 -9.72
N VAL A 56 7.81 -4.77 -8.87
CA VAL A 56 7.06 -3.52 -8.90
C VAL A 56 8.06 -2.40 -8.66
N LYS A 57 8.03 -1.38 -9.53
CA LYS A 57 8.78 -0.14 -9.35
C LYS A 57 7.84 0.93 -8.86
N GLN A 58 8.10 1.40 -7.65
CA GLN A 58 7.34 2.46 -7.02
C GLN A 58 8.18 3.74 -7.03
N ARG A 59 7.52 4.87 -7.25
CA ARG A 59 8.07 6.21 -7.05
C ARG A 59 7.31 6.86 -5.90
N VAL A 60 8.04 7.29 -4.87
CA VAL A 60 7.49 8.15 -3.84
C VAL A 60 7.23 9.53 -4.44
N ASP A 61 5.98 9.99 -4.39
CA ASP A 61 5.58 11.28 -4.91
C ASP A 61 5.61 12.35 -3.80
N ALA A 62 5.18 12.01 -2.58
CA ALA A 62 5.22 12.89 -1.42
C ALA A 62 5.16 12.13 -0.09
N ILE A 63 5.87 12.61 0.94
CA ILE A 63 5.75 12.16 2.32
C ILE A 63 5.59 13.40 3.21
N ASP A 64 4.53 13.45 4.00
CA ASP A 64 4.32 14.46 5.04
C ASP A 64 4.14 13.76 6.38
N LYS A 65 5.18 13.86 7.22
CA LYS A 65 5.22 13.22 8.54
C LYS A 65 4.37 13.94 9.58
N GLU A 66 4.10 15.23 9.38
CA GLU A 66 3.32 16.03 10.33
C GLU A 66 1.82 15.77 10.14
N ASN A 67 1.39 15.64 8.89
CA ASN A 67 -0.02 15.37 8.54
C ASN A 67 -0.32 13.88 8.31
N PHE A 68 0.66 13.00 8.51
CA PHE A 68 0.58 11.55 8.27
C PHE A 68 0.03 11.22 6.87
N THR A 69 0.57 11.89 5.85
CA THR A 69 0.23 11.62 4.45
C THR A 69 1.40 11.03 3.69
N TYR A 70 1.07 10.11 2.79
CA TYR A 70 2.02 9.44 1.93
C TYR A 70 1.39 9.23 0.56
N SER A 71 2.10 9.64 -0.50
CA SER A 71 1.67 9.40 -1.86
C SER A 71 2.79 8.74 -2.65
N TYR A 72 2.45 7.71 -3.41
CA TYR A 72 3.37 7.02 -4.29
C TYR A 72 2.65 6.52 -5.53
N SER A 73 3.41 6.28 -6.59
CA SER A 73 2.91 5.75 -7.85
C SER A 73 3.66 4.48 -8.24
N VAL A 74 2.94 3.45 -8.65
CA VAL A 74 3.50 2.33 -9.39
C VAL A 74 3.67 2.77 -10.83
N ILE A 75 4.90 2.77 -11.31
CA ILE A 75 5.27 3.28 -12.64
C ILE A 75 5.76 2.17 -13.58
N GLU A 76 6.27 1.05 -13.04
CA GLU A 76 6.66 -0.12 -13.81
C GLU A 76 6.39 -1.40 -12.98
N GLY A 77 6.29 -2.54 -13.65
CA GLY A 77 6.15 -3.86 -13.01
C GLY A 77 4.81 -4.54 -13.28
N ASP A 78 4.73 -5.81 -12.86
CA ASP A 78 3.63 -6.72 -13.20
C ASP A 78 2.28 -6.26 -12.60
N ALA A 79 2.33 -5.45 -11.54
CA ALA A 79 1.15 -4.84 -10.92
C ALA A 79 0.37 -3.92 -11.87
N LEU A 80 1.00 -3.44 -12.95
CA LEU A 80 0.31 -2.65 -13.99
C LEU A 80 -0.45 -3.54 -14.99
N MET A 81 -0.22 -4.86 -14.97
CA MET A 81 -0.91 -5.86 -15.81
C MET A 81 -0.82 -5.62 -17.32
N GLY A 82 0.07 -4.74 -17.77
CA GLY A 82 0.09 -4.25 -19.15
C GLY A 82 -1.10 -3.37 -19.55
N ILE A 83 -2.05 -3.12 -18.64
CA ILE A 83 -3.31 -2.39 -18.86
C ILE A 83 -3.23 -0.97 -18.31
N PHE A 84 -2.47 -0.77 -17.22
CA PHE A 84 -2.31 0.53 -16.60
C PHE A 84 -1.02 1.21 -17.05
N ASP A 85 -1.09 2.52 -17.30
CA ASP A 85 0.09 3.39 -17.47
C ASP A 85 0.75 3.66 -16.11
N SER A 86 -0.06 3.86 -15.08
CA SER A 86 0.39 4.00 -13.70
C SER A 86 -0.77 3.76 -12.72
N ILE A 87 -0.41 3.47 -11.47
CA ILE A 87 -1.37 3.44 -10.36
C ILE A 87 -0.85 4.35 -9.27
N SER A 88 -1.58 5.41 -8.95
CA SER A 88 -1.23 6.35 -7.88
C SER A 88 -2.04 6.06 -6.63
N TYR A 89 -1.37 6.11 -5.48
CA TYR A 89 -1.97 5.91 -4.17
C TYR A 89 -1.76 7.16 -3.33
N HIS A 90 -2.83 7.64 -2.71
CA HIS A 90 -2.79 8.74 -1.75
C HIS A 90 -3.32 8.24 -0.41
N ILE A 91 -2.43 8.15 0.55
CA ILE A 91 -2.68 7.58 1.87
C ILE A 91 -2.64 8.72 2.89
N LYS A 92 -3.65 8.75 3.77
CA LYS A 92 -3.72 9.66 4.91
C LYS A 92 -4.20 8.91 6.14
N ILE A 93 -3.46 9.00 7.23
CA ILE A 93 -3.82 8.36 8.49
C ILE A 93 -4.29 9.44 9.47
N VAL A 94 -5.53 9.34 9.94
CA VAL A 94 -6.11 10.31 10.88
C VAL A 94 -6.45 9.64 12.20
N ALA A 95 -6.45 10.40 13.30
CA ALA A 95 -6.89 9.88 14.59
C ALA A 95 -8.39 9.54 14.57
N SER A 96 -8.77 8.46 15.24
CA SER A 96 -10.16 8.13 15.54
C SER A 96 -10.52 8.47 16.98
N ALA A 97 -11.82 8.65 17.25
CA ALA A 97 -12.32 9.05 18.57
C ALA A 97 -11.98 8.06 19.70
N ASN A 98 -11.68 6.80 19.39
CA ASN A 98 -11.33 5.74 20.34
C ASN A 98 -9.81 5.62 20.60
N GLY A 99 -9.01 6.61 20.22
CA GLY A 99 -7.55 6.59 20.41
C GLY A 99 -6.77 5.79 19.36
N GLY A 100 -7.45 5.19 18.40
CA GLY A 100 -6.85 4.52 17.24
C GLY A 100 -6.65 5.44 16.04
N SER A 101 -6.70 4.86 14.84
CA SER A 101 -6.60 5.60 13.58
C SER A 101 -7.55 5.10 12.50
N VAL A 102 -7.79 5.95 11.50
CA VAL A 102 -8.42 5.60 10.23
C VAL A 102 -7.43 5.88 9.11
N CYS A 103 -7.05 4.83 8.39
CA CYS A 103 -6.27 4.94 7.18
C CYS A 103 -7.20 5.16 5.98
N LYS A 104 -7.11 6.34 5.37
CA LYS A 104 -7.81 6.69 4.14
C LYS A 104 -6.86 6.46 2.97
N ASN A 105 -7.26 5.66 2.01
CA ASN A 105 -6.49 5.38 0.80
C ASN A 105 -7.34 5.71 -0.43
N ARG A 106 -6.81 6.58 -1.28
CA ARG A 106 -7.32 6.84 -2.62
C ARG A 106 -6.38 6.21 -3.65
N SER A 107 -6.90 5.27 -4.42
CA SER A 107 -6.20 4.64 -5.53
C SER A 107 -6.71 5.21 -6.86
N ILE A 108 -5.81 5.62 -7.74
CA ILE A 108 -6.12 6.16 -9.07
C ILE A 108 -5.41 5.28 -10.10
N TYR A 109 -6.19 4.58 -10.92
CA TYR A 109 -5.71 3.68 -11.95
C TYR A 109 -5.79 4.38 -13.30
N GLN A 110 -4.65 4.68 -13.91
CA GLN A 110 -4.56 5.31 -15.22
C GLN A 110 -4.49 4.23 -16.29
N THR A 111 -5.49 4.14 -17.17
CA THR A 111 -5.55 3.09 -18.19
C THR A 111 -4.83 3.47 -19.48
N LYS A 112 -4.22 2.48 -20.11
CA LYS A 112 -3.64 2.60 -21.46
C LYS A 112 -4.76 2.69 -22.48
N GLY A 113 -4.81 3.80 -23.21
CA GLY A 113 -5.81 4.01 -24.27
C GLY A 113 -7.24 3.86 -23.76
N ASP A 114 -7.99 2.95 -24.38
CA ASP A 114 -9.39 2.63 -24.06
C ASP A 114 -9.52 1.25 -23.41
N ALA A 115 -8.45 0.75 -22.78
CA ALA A 115 -8.46 -0.56 -22.14
C ALA A 115 -9.57 -0.63 -21.06
N GLN A 116 -10.37 -1.69 -21.13
CA GLN A 116 -11.39 -1.98 -20.13
C GLN A 116 -10.76 -2.74 -18.97
N VAL A 117 -10.98 -2.23 -17.76
CA VAL A 117 -10.49 -2.82 -16.53
C VAL A 117 -11.67 -3.40 -15.79
N THR A 118 -11.54 -4.64 -15.35
CA THR A 118 -12.60 -5.27 -14.55
C THR A 118 -12.49 -4.86 -13.09
N GLU A 119 -13.61 -4.81 -12.39
CA GLU A 119 -13.62 -4.53 -10.96
C GLU A 119 -12.89 -5.62 -10.15
N GLU A 120 -12.87 -6.86 -10.66
CA GLU A 120 -12.20 -8.01 -10.02
C GLU A 120 -10.68 -7.83 -9.96
N GLU A 121 -10.06 -7.36 -11.04
CA GLU A 121 -8.61 -7.11 -11.09
C GLU A 121 -8.19 -6.05 -10.07
N ILE A 122 -8.98 -4.98 -9.96
CA ILE A 122 -8.77 -3.92 -8.98
C ILE A 122 -9.01 -4.45 -7.55
N LYS A 123 -10.02 -5.31 -7.36
CA LYS A 123 -10.38 -5.87 -6.06
C LYS A 123 -9.26 -6.75 -5.48
N SER A 124 -8.63 -7.59 -6.28
CA SER A 124 -7.51 -8.43 -5.82
C SER A 124 -6.36 -7.60 -5.25
N GLY A 125 -5.94 -6.54 -5.96
CA GLY A 125 -4.91 -5.61 -5.46
C GLY A 125 -5.30 -4.93 -4.14
N LYS A 126 -6.58 -4.57 -3.99
CA LYS A 126 -7.12 -3.98 -2.75
C LYS A 126 -7.15 -4.96 -1.59
N GLU A 127 -7.46 -6.23 -1.84
CA GLU A 127 -7.46 -7.29 -0.81
C GLU A 127 -6.04 -7.54 -0.30
N ASN A 128 -5.06 -7.61 -1.20
CA ASN A 128 -3.64 -7.74 -0.84
C ASN A 128 -3.15 -6.58 0.02
N ALA A 129 -3.45 -5.33 -0.35
CA ALA A 129 -3.09 -4.16 0.45
C ALA A 129 -3.76 -4.17 1.83
N SER A 130 -5.03 -4.60 1.90
CA SER A 130 -5.76 -4.72 3.17
C SER A 130 -5.18 -5.79 4.08
N ALA A 131 -4.78 -6.94 3.53
CA ALA A 131 -4.15 -8.02 4.27
C ALA A 131 -2.80 -7.56 4.85
N MET A 132 -1.99 -6.83 4.06
CA MET A 132 -0.74 -6.24 4.52
C MET A 132 -0.94 -5.25 5.66
N PHE A 133 -1.90 -4.33 5.52
CA PHE A 133 -2.23 -3.37 6.58
C PHE A 133 -2.64 -4.07 7.88
N LYS A 134 -3.47 -5.12 7.79
CA LYS A 134 -3.90 -5.90 8.96
C LYS A 134 -2.77 -6.71 9.60
N ALA A 135 -1.83 -7.22 8.81
CA ALA A 135 -0.65 -7.91 9.33
C ALA A 135 0.25 -6.96 10.13
N ILE A 136 0.44 -5.72 9.64
CA ILE A 136 1.20 -4.69 10.36
C ILE A 136 0.47 -4.29 11.65
N GLU A 137 -0.85 -4.09 11.61
CA GLU A 137 -1.64 -3.83 12.81
C GLU A 137 -1.46 -4.94 13.86
N ALA A 138 -1.60 -6.21 13.46
CA ALA A 138 -1.44 -7.35 14.36
C ALA A 138 -0.02 -7.41 14.97
N TYR A 139 1.01 -7.11 14.18
CA TYR A 139 2.38 -7.04 14.67
C TYR A 139 2.56 -5.95 15.74
N LEU A 140 2.03 -4.74 15.51
CA LEU A 140 2.14 -3.63 16.46
C LEU A 140 1.34 -3.86 17.75
N LEU A 141 0.22 -4.61 17.68
CA LEU A 141 -0.54 -5.04 18.85
C LEU A 141 0.23 -6.07 19.68
N ALA A 142 0.89 -7.02 19.03
CA ALA A 142 1.71 -8.03 19.70
C ALA A 142 3.03 -7.45 20.24
N ASN A 143 3.49 -6.30 19.71
CA ASN A 143 4.75 -5.65 20.10
C ASN A 143 4.49 -4.16 20.45
N PRO A 144 3.97 -3.87 21.67
CA PRO A 144 3.63 -2.52 22.08
C PRO A 144 4.80 -1.53 22.09
N ASP A 145 6.04 -2.02 22.25
CA ASP A 145 7.26 -1.22 22.32
C ASP A 145 7.98 -1.02 20.97
N ALA A 146 7.47 -1.64 19.89
CA ALA A 146 7.99 -1.46 18.52
C ALA A 146 7.70 -0.06 17.95
#